data_AF-A0A7M7Q6Y9-F1
#
_entry.id   AF-A0A7M7Q6Y9-F1
#
_cell.length_a   1.000
_cell.length_b   1.000
_cell.length_c   1.000
_cell.angle_alpha   90.00
_cell.angle_beta   90.00
_cell.angle_gamma   90.00
#
_symmetry.space_group_name_H-M   'P 1'
#
loop_
_entity.id
_entity.type
_entity.pdbx_description
1 polymer ?
#
loop_
_entity_poly.entity_id
_entity_poly.type
_entity_poly.pdbx_seq_one_letter_code
_entity_poly.pdbx_strand_id
1 'polypeptide(L)'
;MANFEEQIGILQQMEKAREAIKRKYNSLKLSKLDAEHVANTTFKPIVEPLEKLIDITETQSKVSRKKVIKDSKTMDQRHQVLEELHKPARLIDIFSKYAWAVPIKQKTGKDVAAAMLSILKQGRVPKNLQTDRGKEFYNKEFENLIKRYKIHLYSTYSNLKASICERFNRTLKTRMWKLFSLNGNHKWLQILSSLLNQYNDTKHRTIGIKRRNVTVDPNPLFKCAKFKEGHRVRVSESKQIFEKGYTPNWSTEIFTVDRVHHTSPYTYLLKDYQNRPIAGGFHEEELQKTKCPDVYLIEKVVKKRCNNYYVKWLVFDDTHNSWISKNDL
;
A
#
# COMPACT_ATOMS: atom_id res chain seq x y z
N MET A 1 70.04 -20.53 58.25
CA MET A 1 69.15 -21.35 59.11
C MET A 1 68.55 -20.57 60.27
N ALA A 2 69.24 -19.62 60.92
CA ALA A 2 68.67 -18.85 62.03
C ALA A 2 67.44 -17.97 61.68
N ASN A 3 67.33 -17.49 60.44
CA ASN A 3 66.23 -16.59 60.04
C ASN A 3 64.92 -17.31 59.72
N PHE A 4 64.94 -18.65 59.60
CA PHE A 4 63.78 -19.41 59.09
C PHE A 4 62.77 -19.75 60.19
N GLU A 5 63.23 -20.07 61.41
CA GLU A 5 62.34 -20.35 62.56
C GLU A 5 61.67 -19.09 63.10
N GLU A 6 62.40 -17.97 63.14
CA GLU A 6 61.86 -16.67 63.55
C GLU A 6 60.78 -16.19 62.56
N GLN A 7 60.98 -16.43 61.25
CA GLN A 7 59.99 -16.16 60.20
C GLN A 7 58.73 -17.02 60.32
N ILE A 8 58.84 -18.30 60.71
CA ILE A 8 57.67 -19.16 60.97
C ILE A 8 56.85 -18.63 62.14
N GLY A 9 57.50 -18.17 63.21
CA GLY A 9 56.83 -17.56 64.37
C GLY A 9 56.02 -16.31 64.00
N ILE A 10 56.58 -15.45 63.13
CA ILE A 10 55.90 -14.26 62.61
C ILE A 10 54.70 -14.65 61.71
N LEU A 11 54.87 -15.64 60.84
CA LEU A 11 53.83 -16.13 59.92
C LEU A 11 52.60 -16.66 60.69
N GLN A 12 52.82 -17.38 61.79
CA GLN A 12 51.74 -17.88 62.65
C GLN A 12 50.99 -16.76 63.39
N GLN A 13 51.68 -15.70 63.83
CA GLN A 13 51.01 -14.54 64.44
C GLN A 13 50.19 -13.75 63.41
N MET A 14 50.69 -13.61 62.18
CA MET A 14 49.96 -12.95 61.08
C MET A 14 48.71 -13.71 60.65
N GLU A 15 48.75 -15.05 60.64
CA GLU A 15 47.59 -15.87 60.30
C GLU A 15 46.48 -15.79 61.37
N LYS A 16 46.85 -15.76 62.66
CA LYS A 16 45.91 -15.48 63.76
C LYS A 16 45.26 -14.10 63.63
N ALA A 17 46.03 -13.07 63.28
CA ALA A 17 45.50 -11.72 63.05
C ALA A 17 44.55 -11.68 61.84
N ARG A 18 44.90 -12.36 60.74
CA ARG A 18 44.09 -12.46 59.51
C ARG A 18 42.72 -13.10 59.75
N GLU A 19 42.63 -14.18 60.52
CA GLU A 19 41.34 -14.84 60.81
C GLU A 19 40.47 -14.05 61.81
N ALA A 20 41.08 -13.25 62.70
CA ALA A 20 40.33 -12.32 63.56
C ALA A 20 39.70 -11.17 62.76
N ILE A 21 40.44 -10.62 61.79
CA ILE A 21 39.94 -9.57 60.89
C ILE A 21 38.87 -10.13 59.94
N LYS A 22 39.06 -11.33 59.39
CA LYS A 22 38.10 -11.99 58.50
C LYS A 22 36.75 -12.28 59.18
N ARG A 23 36.76 -12.67 60.45
CA ARG A 23 35.52 -12.82 61.25
C ARG A 23 34.78 -11.49 61.43
N LYS A 24 35.51 -10.41 61.72
CA LYS A 24 34.94 -9.07 61.90
C LYS A 24 34.48 -8.44 60.58
N TYR A 25 35.19 -8.69 59.48
CA TYR A 25 34.82 -8.24 58.13
C TYR A 25 33.61 -9.02 57.61
N ASN A 26 33.52 -10.34 57.82
CA ASN A 26 32.33 -11.11 57.44
C ASN A 26 31.07 -10.69 58.22
N SER A 27 31.21 -10.17 59.45
CA SER A 27 30.07 -9.61 60.19
C SER A 27 29.62 -8.23 59.67
N LEU A 28 30.51 -7.49 59.00
CA LEU A 28 30.26 -6.15 58.45
C LEU A 28 29.90 -6.18 56.95
N LYS A 29 30.40 -7.17 56.20
CA LYS A 29 30.17 -7.43 54.77
C LYS A 29 28.86 -8.20 54.49
N LEU A 30 27.89 -8.14 55.39
CA LEU A 30 26.56 -8.75 55.20
C LEU A 30 25.46 -7.72 54.92
N SER A 31 25.78 -6.44 54.67
CA SER A 31 24.77 -5.48 54.19
C SER A 31 25.26 -4.50 53.12
N LYS A 32 25.21 -5.00 51.87
CA LYS A 32 24.68 -4.28 50.69
C LYS A 32 25.51 -3.28 49.87
N LEU A 33 26.82 -3.10 50.07
CA LEU A 33 27.63 -2.25 49.15
C LEU A 33 28.77 -2.95 48.38
N ASP A 34 29.05 -4.24 48.65
CA ASP A 34 30.14 -5.00 47.99
C ASP A 34 29.69 -5.96 46.87
N ALA A 35 28.38 -6.09 46.58
CA ALA A 35 27.89 -7.09 45.61
C ALA A 35 28.13 -6.70 44.14
N GLU A 36 27.94 -5.43 43.79
CA GLU A 36 28.09 -4.93 42.41
C GLU A 36 29.55 -4.88 41.96
N HIS A 37 30.46 -4.48 42.85
CA HIS A 37 31.88 -4.37 42.52
C HIS A 37 32.54 -5.76 42.33
N VAL A 38 32.15 -6.74 43.16
CA VAL A 38 32.62 -8.13 43.06
C VAL A 38 32.02 -8.85 41.86
N ALA A 39 30.74 -8.63 41.55
CA ALA A 39 30.12 -9.16 40.33
C ALA A 39 30.84 -8.62 39.08
N ASN A 40 31.10 -7.31 39.00
CA ASN A 40 31.78 -6.72 37.86
C ASN A 40 33.23 -7.20 37.72
N THR A 41 34.01 -7.34 38.79
CA THR A 41 35.39 -7.85 38.68
C THR A 41 35.45 -9.34 38.35
N THR A 42 34.49 -10.13 38.80
CA THR A 42 34.46 -11.59 38.58
C THR A 42 33.98 -11.96 37.17
N PHE A 43 33.01 -11.24 36.62
CA PHE A 43 32.44 -11.56 35.31
C PHE A 43 33.09 -10.82 34.13
N LYS A 44 33.87 -9.75 34.38
CA LYS A 44 34.56 -8.96 33.33
C LYS A 44 35.41 -9.80 32.35
N PRO A 45 36.21 -10.80 32.79
CA PRO A 45 36.98 -11.64 31.86
C PRO A 45 36.13 -12.52 30.93
N ILE A 46 34.85 -12.74 31.26
CA ILE A 46 33.89 -13.53 30.49
C ILE A 46 33.03 -12.63 29.61
N VAL A 47 32.67 -11.44 30.13
CA VAL A 47 31.81 -10.47 29.45
C VAL A 47 32.54 -9.77 28.31
N GLU A 48 33.80 -9.34 28.51
CA GLU A 48 34.55 -8.60 27.48
C GLU A 48 34.76 -9.38 26.15
N PRO A 49 35.09 -10.69 26.15
CA PRO A 49 35.14 -11.48 24.92
C PRO A 49 33.77 -11.66 24.25
N LEU A 50 32.69 -11.79 25.02
CA LEU A 50 31.33 -11.94 24.51
C LEU A 50 30.80 -10.65 23.90
N GLU A 51 31.09 -9.50 24.51
CA GLU A 51 30.81 -8.18 23.94
C GLU A 51 31.54 -7.97 22.62
N LYS A 52 32.81 -8.37 22.52
CA LYS A 52 33.56 -8.36 21.25
C LYS A 52 32.94 -9.25 20.17
N LEU A 53 32.40 -10.41 20.52
CA LEU A 53 31.72 -11.31 19.57
C LEU A 53 30.37 -10.73 19.11
N ILE A 54 29.63 -10.08 20.02
CA ILE A 54 28.41 -9.34 19.69
C ILE A 54 28.74 -8.16 18.78
N ASP A 55 29.80 -7.41 19.06
CA ASP A 55 30.24 -6.30 18.20
C ASP A 55 30.69 -6.78 16.82
N ILE A 56 31.38 -7.92 16.71
CA ILE A 56 31.77 -8.51 15.41
C ILE A 56 30.52 -8.95 14.61
N THR A 57 29.55 -9.60 15.26
CA THR A 57 28.31 -10.03 14.60
C THR A 57 27.39 -8.86 14.25
N GLU A 58 27.34 -7.81 15.09
CA GLU A 58 26.69 -6.54 14.79
C GLU A 58 27.40 -5.80 13.66
N THR A 59 28.72 -5.84 13.59
CA THR A 59 29.48 -5.19 12.52
C THR A 59 29.31 -5.92 11.20
N GLN A 60 29.33 -7.26 11.19
CA GLN A 60 29.06 -8.08 10.00
C GLN A 60 27.59 -7.96 9.53
N SER A 61 26.64 -7.89 10.47
CA SER A 61 25.23 -7.65 10.15
C SER A 61 24.97 -6.19 9.72
N LYS A 62 25.67 -5.20 10.29
CA LYS A 62 25.64 -3.79 9.83
C LYS A 62 26.31 -3.62 8.47
N VAL A 63 27.38 -4.35 8.15
CA VAL A 63 28.01 -4.35 6.83
C VAL A 63 27.13 -5.05 5.80
N SER A 64 26.54 -6.21 6.15
CA SER A 64 25.58 -6.90 5.29
C SER A 64 24.30 -6.09 5.10
N ARG A 65 23.75 -5.48 6.16
CA ARG A 65 22.63 -4.53 6.06
C ARG A 65 23.01 -3.29 5.29
N LYS A 66 24.20 -2.70 5.47
CA LYS A 66 24.67 -1.55 4.66
C LYS A 66 24.86 -1.94 3.20
N LYS A 67 25.31 -3.17 2.89
CA LYS A 67 25.41 -3.69 1.53
C LYS A 67 24.03 -3.90 0.90
N VAL A 68 23.10 -4.53 1.61
CA VAL A 68 21.69 -4.68 1.19
C VAL A 68 20.97 -3.32 1.08
N ILE A 69 21.23 -2.39 1.99
CA ILE A 69 20.70 -1.02 1.96
C ILE A 69 21.34 -0.21 0.83
N LYS A 70 22.61 -0.42 0.53
CA LYS A 70 23.29 0.21 -0.62
C LYS A 70 22.78 -0.37 -1.93
N ASP A 71 22.59 -1.67 -2.04
CA ASP A 71 22.06 -2.34 -3.23
C ASP A 71 20.57 -1.99 -3.45
N SER A 72 19.77 -1.88 -2.39
CA SER A 72 18.38 -1.39 -2.45
C SER A 72 18.31 0.11 -2.74
N LYS A 73 19.14 0.95 -2.12
CA LYS A 73 19.26 2.38 -2.50
C LYS A 73 19.73 2.55 -3.94
N THR A 74 20.61 1.70 -4.44
CA THR A 74 21.07 1.74 -5.84
C THR A 74 19.97 1.27 -6.80
N MET A 75 19.14 0.30 -6.41
CA MET A 75 17.94 -0.14 -7.15
C MET A 75 16.81 0.90 -7.12
N ASP A 76 16.58 1.55 -5.98
CA ASP A 76 15.60 2.64 -5.82
C ASP A 76 16.05 3.90 -6.56
N GLN A 77 17.33 4.27 -6.49
CA GLN A 77 17.90 5.35 -7.30
C GLN A 77 17.83 5.04 -8.80
N ARG A 78 18.03 3.80 -9.22
CA ARG A 78 17.82 3.38 -10.63
C ARG A 78 16.35 3.46 -11.05
N HIS A 79 15.42 3.08 -10.18
CA HIS A 79 13.98 3.24 -10.42
C HIS A 79 13.57 4.73 -10.46
N GLN A 80 14.14 5.56 -9.60
CA GLN A 80 13.80 6.97 -9.45
C GLN A 80 14.40 7.82 -10.58
N VAL A 81 15.64 7.56 -11.00
CA VAL A 81 16.28 8.21 -12.18
C VAL A 81 15.57 7.84 -13.49
N LEU A 82 14.97 6.65 -13.59
CA LEU A 82 14.13 6.26 -14.74
C LEU A 82 12.70 6.79 -14.67
N GLU A 83 12.20 7.12 -13.49
CA GLU A 83 10.96 7.87 -13.35
C GLU A 83 11.12 9.36 -13.76
N GLU A 84 12.32 9.94 -13.63
CA GLU A 84 12.55 11.38 -13.84
C GLU A 84 12.82 11.80 -15.30
N LEU A 85 13.18 10.90 -16.21
CA LEU A 85 13.43 11.26 -17.61
C LEU A 85 12.40 10.64 -18.56
N HIS A 86 11.42 11.48 -18.92
CA HIS A 86 10.39 11.29 -19.94
C HIS A 86 9.37 10.16 -19.62
N LYS A 87 8.27 10.50 -18.92
CA LYS A 87 7.15 9.56 -18.74
C LYS A 87 6.27 9.60 -19.99
N PRO A 88 6.09 8.51 -20.77
CA PRO A 88 5.20 8.57 -21.92
C PRO A 88 3.74 8.78 -21.48
N ALA A 89 3.02 9.64 -22.18
CA ALA A 89 1.57 9.75 -22.09
C ALA A 89 0.96 8.47 -22.66
N ARG A 90 0.08 7.81 -21.90
CA ARG A 90 -0.48 6.50 -22.25
C ARG A 90 -1.98 6.61 -22.38
N LEU A 91 -2.51 6.03 -23.44
CA LEU A 91 -3.95 5.95 -23.70
C LEU A 91 -4.29 4.51 -24.05
N ILE A 92 -5.40 4.00 -23.54
CA ILE A 92 -5.90 2.67 -23.89
C ILE A 92 -7.38 2.77 -24.23
N ASP A 93 -7.76 2.17 -25.36
CA ASP A 93 -9.14 1.92 -25.69
C ASP A 93 -9.66 0.74 -24.85
N ILE A 94 -10.71 0.99 -24.07
CA ILE A 94 -11.29 0.02 -23.15
C ILE A 94 -11.90 -1.17 -23.91
N PHE A 95 -12.46 -0.99 -25.10
CA PHE A 95 -13.14 -2.09 -25.81
C PHE A 95 -12.12 -2.99 -26.50
N SER A 96 -11.31 -2.40 -27.39
CA SER A 96 -10.32 -3.16 -28.16
C SER A 96 -9.08 -3.56 -27.35
N LYS A 97 -8.85 -2.92 -26.20
CA LYS A 97 -7.59 -2.93 -25.46
C LYS A 97 -6.41 -2.43 -26.29
N TYR A 98 -6.67 -1.74 -27.41
CA TYR A 98 -5.63 -1.09 -28.21
C TYR A 98 -5.02 0.05 -27.42
N ALA A 99 -3.69 0.16 -27.44
CA ALA A 99 -3.01 1.15 -26.63
C ALA A 99 -2.04 2.01 -27.43
N TRP A 100 -1.92 3.25 -27.00
CA TRP A 100 -0.95 4.23 -27.45
C TRP A 100 -0.03 4.61 -26.29
N ALA A 101 1.23 4.89 -26.61
CA ALA A 101 2.11 5.59 -25.71
C ALA A 101 2.95 6.60 -26.50
N VAL A 102 2.93 7.86 -26.08
CA VAL A 102 3.63 8.97 -26.75
C VAL A 102 4.64 9.55 -25.77
N PRO A 103 5.94 9.63 -26.12
CA PRO A 103 6.94 10.26 -25.26
C PRO A 103 6.63 11.75 -25.09
N ILE A 104 6.58 12.22 -23.85
CA ILE A 104 6.44 13.65 -23.52
C ILE A 104 7.64 14.09 -22.67
N LYS A 105 8.05 15.35 -22.85
CA LYS A 105 9.17 15.94 -22.11
C LYS A 105 8.74 16.30 -20.68
N GLN A 106 7.60 16.96 -20.55
CA GLN A 106 7.04 17.35 -19.27
C GLN A 106 5.55 16.98 -19.20
N LYS A 107 5.03 16.84 -17.99
CA LYS A 107 3.59 16.60 -17.75
C LYS A 107 2.80 17.92 -17.71
N THR A 108 3.12 18.84 -18.62
CA THR A 108 2.35 20.08 -18.73
C THR A 108 1.08 19.82 -19.52
N GLY A 109 0.03 20.62 -19.27
CA GLY A 109 -1.22 20.52 -20.03
C GLY A 109 -1.02 20.66 -21.54
N LYS A 110 -0.08 21.52 -21.96
CA LYS A 110 0.29 21.74 -23.36
C LYS A 110 0.91 20.50 -23.99
N ASP A 111 1.87 19.87 -23.32
CA ASP A 111 2.53 18.65 -23.83
C ASP A 111 1.56 17.47 -23.90
N VAL A 112 0.70 17.33 -22.90
CA VAL A 112 -0.34 16.29 -22.86
C VAL A 112 -1.39 16.51 -23.95
N ALA A 113 -1.82 17.75 -24.18
CA ALA A 113 -2.72 18.09 -25.28
C ALA A 113 -2.08 17.80 -26.65
N ALA A 114 -0.80 18.14 -26.84
CA ALA A 114 -0.08 17.82 -28.07
C ALA A 114 0.04 16.31 -28.30
N ALA A 115 0.34 15.55 -27.26
CA ALA A 115 0.38 14.09 -27.31
C ALA A 115 -1.00 13.51 -27.67
N MET A 116 -2.06 13.99 -27.03
CA MET A 116 -3.44 13.55 -27.32
C MET A 116 -3.84 13.89 -28.76
N LEU A 117 -3.53 15.10 -29.24
CA LEU A 117 -3.78 15.50 -30.63
C LEU A 117 -3.06 14.56 -31.62
N SER A 118 -1.82 14.16 -31.32
CA SER A 118 -1.07 13.22 -32.16
C SER A 118 -1.73 11.84 -32.25
N ILE A 119 -2.38 11.40 -31.17
CA ILE A 119 -3.13 10.14 -31.13
C ILE A 119 -4.44 10.28 -31.90
N LEU A 120 -5.21 11.35 -31.67
CA LEU A 120 -6.48 11.59 -32.35
C LEU A 120 -6.33 11.68 -33.88
N LYS A 121 -5.21 12.23 -34.36
CA LYS A 121 -4.86 12.27 -35.80
C LYS A 121 -4.68 10.89 -36.44
N GLN A 122 -4.47 9.83 -35.65
CA GLN A 122 -4.38 8.45 -36.16
C GLN A 122 -5.75 7.84 -36.52
N GLY A 123 -6.85 8.57 -36.29
CA GLY A 123 -8.19 8.23 -36.78
C GLY A 123 -9.12 7.60 -35.74
N ARG A 124 -8.60 7.08 -34.61
CA ARG A 124 -9.45 6.56 -33.52
C ARG A 124 -9.82 7.69 -32.55
N VAL A 125 -11.03 8.21 -32.68
CA VAL A 125 -11.56 9.27 -31.81
C VAL A 125 -12.61 8.69 -30.85
N PRO A 126 -12.39 8.73 -29.52
CA PRO A 126 -13.35 8.21 -28.55
C PRO A 126 -14.52 9.17 -28.35
N LYS A 127 -15.71 8.65 -28.07
CA LYS A 127 -16.85 9.48 -27.62
C LYS A 127 -16.68 9.96 -26.18
N ASN A 128 -16.14 9.08 -25.33
CA ASN A 128 -15.99 9.27 -23.89
C ASN A 128 -14.52 9.07 -23.52
N LEU A 129 -13.93 10.04 -22.82
CA LEU A 129 -12.57 9.97 -22.31
C LEU A 129 -12.59 10.02 -20.78
N GLN A 130 -12.03 8.99 -20.17
CA GLN A 130 -11.86 8.92 -18.73
C GLN A 130 -10.44 9.32 -18.36
N THR A 131 -10.29 10.27 -17.43
CA THR A 131 -8.98 10.65 -16.87
C THR A 131 -9.01 10.63 -15.34
N ASP A 132 -7.82 10.69 -14.75
CA ASP A 132 -7.68 11.06 -13.35
C ASP A 132 -7.96 12.57 -13.15
N ARG A 133 -7.77 13.04 -11.92
CA ARG A 133 -7.92 14.46 -11.55
C ARG A 133 -6.62 15.25 -11.68
N GLY A 134 -5.68 14.77 -12.49
CA GLY A 134 -4.42 15.45 -12.76
C GLY A 134 -4.64 16.81 -13.41
N LYS A 135 -3.91 17.83 -12.94
CA LYS A 135 -4.02 19.20 -13.47
C LYS A 135 -3.61 19.28 -14.94
N GLU A 136 -2.85 18.30 -15.43
CA GLU A 136 -2.51 18.16 -16.84
C GLU A 136 -3.71 17.92 -17.77
N PHE A 137 -4.86 17.48 -17.26
CA PHE A 137 -6.09 17.27 -18.03
C PHE A 137 -7.12 18.40 -17.87
N TYR A 138 -7.04 19.18 -16.78
CA TYR A 138 -7.95 20.28 -16.47
C TYR A 138 -7.29 21.64 -16.76
N ASN A 139 -7.11 21.93 -18.04
CA ASN A 139 -6.58 23.20 -18.53
C ASN A 139 -7.26 23.62 -19.84
N LYS A 140 -7.18 24.91 -20.18
CA LYS A 140 -7.84 25.49 -21.36
C LYS A 140 -7.42 24.82 -22.67
N GLU A 141 -6.15 24.46 -22.82
CA GLU A 141 -5.64 23.80 -24.03
C GLU A 141 -6.28 22.43 -24.24
N PHE A 142 -6.30 21.60 -23.19
CA PHE A 142 -6.89 20.28 -23.24
C PHE A 142 -8.42 20.36 -23.41
N GLU A 143 -9.07 21.28 -22.70
CA GLU A 143 -10.51 21.52 -22.83
C GLU A 143 -10.91 21.91 -24.26
N ASN A 144 -10.16 22.82 -24.89
CA ASN A 144 -10.38 23.23 -26.27
C ASN A 144 -10.21 22.07 -27.25
N LEU A 145 -9.20 21.21 -27.03
CA LEU A 145 -8.98 20.02 -27.84
C LEU A 145 -10.15 19.03 -27.74
N ILE A 146 -10.58 18.71 -26.52
CA ILE A 146 -11.68 17.79 -26.25
C ILE A 146 -12.99 18.32 -26.86
N LYS A 147 -13.28 19.62 -26.73
CA LYS A 147 -14.44 20.27 -27.36
C LYS A 147 -14.38 20.19 -28.89
N ARG A 148 -13.21 20.46 -29.49
CA ARG A 148 -13.01 20.40 -30.95
C ARG A 148 -13.32 19.02 -31.52
N TYR A 149 -12.94 17.95 -30.82
CA TYR A 149 -13.20 16.57 -31.22
C TYR A 149 -14.54 16.03 -30.71
N LYS A 150 -15.37 16.85 -30.05
CA LYS A 150 -16.67 16.48 -29.46
C LYS A 150 -16.57 15.28 -28.51
N ILE A 151 -15.50 15.24 -27.72
CA ILE A 151 -15.24 14.18 -26.75
C ILE A 151 -15.83 14.60 -25.41
N HIS A 152 -16.52 13.69 -24.71
CA HIS A 152 -16.97 13.92 -23.34
C HIS A 152 -15.90 13.46 -22.35
N LEU A 153 -15.30 14.42 -21.63
CA LEU A 153 -14.28 14.18 -20.61
C LEU A 153 -14.94 14.02 -19.23
N TYR A 154 -14.58 12.95 -18.51
CA TYR A 154 -15.05 12.73 -17.14
C TYR A 154 -13.95 12.10 -16.28
N SER A 155 -14.02 12.35 -14.97
CA SER A 155 -13.18 11.67 -13.98
C SER A 155 -14.03 10.90 -12.97
N THR A 156 -13.48 9.82 -12.45
CA THR A 156 -14.17 8.93 -11.51
C THR A 156 -13.41 8.87 -10.20
N TYR A 157 -14.15 8.82 -9.09
CA TYR A 157 -13.59 8.79 -7.74
C TYR A 157 -12.98 7.43 -7.35
N SER A 158 -13.42 6.34 -7.98
CA SER A 158 -12.96 4.98 -7.66
C SER A 158 -11.59 4.66 -8.27
N ASN A 159 -10.67 4.13 -7.47
CA ASN A 159 -9.38 3.62 -7.94
C ASN A 159 -9.55 2.42 -8.91
N LEU A 160 -10.65 1.67 -8.80
CA LEU A 160 -10.90 0.45 -9.59
C LEU A 160 -10.97 0.71 -11.10
N LYS A 161 -11.46 1.88 -11.54
CA LYS A 161 -11.61 2.17 -12.97
C LYS A 161 -10.28 2.48 -13.67
N ALA A 162 -9.22 2.82 -12.93
CA ALA A 162 -7.87 2.96 -13.50
C ALA A 162 -7.19 1.60 -13.78
N SER A 163 -7.75 0.49 -13.30
CA SER A 163 -7.14 -0.84 -13.35
C SER A 163 -6.76 -1.32 -14.76
N ILE A 164 -7.51 -0.95 -15.79
CA ILE A 164 -7.20 -1.29 -17.19
C ILE A 164 -5.93 -0.58 -17.64
N CYS A 165 -5.84 0.72 -17.37
CA CYS A 165 -4.66 1.54 -17.67
C CYS A 165 -3.45 1.05 -16.86
N GLU A 166 -3.63 0.75 -15.58
CA GLU A 166 -2.56 0.19 -14.73
C GLU A 166 -2.05 -1.16 -15.23
N ARG A 167 -2.96 -2.06 -15.65
CA ARG A 167 -2.58 -3.35 -16.22
C ARG A 167 -1.80 -3.18 -17.51
N PHE A 168 -2.18 -2.22 -18.35
CA PHE A 168 -1.41 -1.87 -19.54
C PHE A 168 -0.03 -1.33 -19.16
N ASN A 169 0.04 -0.37 -18.22
CA ASN A 169 1.29 0.21 -17.73
C ASN A 169 2.26 -0.86 -17.22
N ARG A 170 1.75 -1.79 -16.42
CA ARG A 170 2.53 -2.94 -15.92
C ARG A 170 3.05 -3.79 -17.08
N THR A 171 2.19 -4.14 -18.04
CA THR A 171 2.58 -4.96 -19.20
C THR A 171 3.69 -4.28 -20.02
N LEU A 172 3.53 -2.99 -20.31
CA LEU A 172 4.51 -2.21 -21.05
C LEU A 172 5.84 -2.15 -20.29
N LYS A 173 5.81 -1.80 -18.99
CA LYS A 173 7.00 -1.77 -18.14
C LYS A 173 7.71 -3.12 -18.09
N THR A 174 6.98 -4.23 -17.94
CA THR A 174 7.57 -5.58 -17.95
C THR A 174 8.29 -5.89 -19.26
N ARG A 175 7.71 -5.53 -20.41
CA ARG A 175 8.37 -5.73 -21.71
C ARG A 175 9.60 -4.84 -21.89
N MET A 176 9.52 -3.58 -21.43
CA MET A 176 10.66 -2.67 -21.44
C MET A 176 11.81 -3.21 -20.59
N TRP A 177 11.54 -3.67 -19.37
CA TRP A 177 12.55 -4.22 -18.46
C TRP A 177 13.27 -5.43 -19.04
N LYS A 178 12.57 -6.32 -19.75
CA LYS A 178 13.21 -7.43 -20.47
C LYS A 178 14.24 -6.94 -21.49
N LEU A 179 13.89 -5.92 -22.29
CA LEU A 179 14.80 -5.34 -23.27
C LEU A 179 15.95 -4.56 -22.61
N PHE A 180 15.71 -3.90 -21.47
CA PHE A 180 16.76 -3.22 -20.72
C PHE A 180 17.81 -4.21 -20.21
N SER A 181 17.38 -5.36 -19.68
CA SER A 181 18.28 -6.42 -19.25
C SER A 181 19.08 -7.00 -20.41
N LEU A 182 18.46 -7.20 -21.59
CA LEU A 182 19.13 -7.74 -22.77
C LEU A 182 20.15 -6.75 -23.37
N ASN A 183 19.79 -5.47 -23.44
CA ASN A 183 20.62 -4.46 -24.11
C ASN A 183 21.67 -3.81 -23.19
N GLY A 184 21.63 -4.10 -21.88
CA GLY A 184 22.50 -3.48 -20.88
C GLY A 184 22.32 -1.96 -20.74
N ASN A 185 21.22 -1.39 -21.25
CA ASN A 185 20.95 0.05 -21.19
C ASN A 185 19.45 0.33 -21.07
N HIS A 186 19.12 1.55 -20.65
CA HIS A 186 17.74 1.99 -20.41
C HIS A 186 17.22 2.96 -21.49
N LYS A 187 17.77 2.90 -22.72
CA LYS A 187 17.35 3.77 -23.83
C LYS A 187 15.99 3.32 -24.35
N TRP A 188 14.93 3.91 -23.80
CA TRP A 188 13.58 3.42 -23.99
C TRP A 188 12.84 4.03 -25.20
N LEU A 189 13.22 5.24 -25.62
CA LEU A 189 12.57 5.96 -26.73
C LEU A 189 12.60 5.16 -28.03
N GLN A 190 13.73 4.51 -28.32
CA GLN A 190 13.95 3.75 -29.56
C GLN A 190 13.13 2.44 -29.59
N ILE A 191 12.91 1.82 -28.43
CA ILE A 191 12.20 0.54 -28.33
C ILE A 191 10.69 0.71 -28.16
N LEU A 192 10.20 1.89 -27.76
CA LEU A 192 8.79 2.11 -27.42
C LEU A 192 7.85 1.74 -28.56
N SER A 193 8.10 2.24 -29.77
CA SER A 193 7.25 2.01 -30.94
C SER A 193 7.17 0.52 -31.29
N SER A 194 8.30 -0.20 -31.21
CA SER A 194 8.36 -1.64 -31.43
C SER A 194 7.53 -2.41 -30.39
N LEU A 195 7.68 -2.07 -29.11
CA LEU A 195 6.92 -2.69 -28.02
C LEU A 195 5.41 -2.47 -28.13
N LEU A 196 4.98 -1.26 -28.51
CA LEU A 196 3.57 -0.95 -28.74
C LEU A 196 3.01 -1.73 -29.93
N ASN A 197 3.75 -1.81 -31.04
CA ASN A 197 3.34 -2.59 -32.20
C ASN A 197 3.17 -4.06 -31.84
N GLN A 198 4.14 -4.64 -31.12
CA GLN A 198 4.04 -6.01 -30.63
C GLN A 198 2.85 -6.19 -29.67
N TYR A 199 2.58 -5.22 -28.79
CA TYR A 199 1.44 -5.28 -27.87
C TYR A 199 0.11 -5.30 -28.63
N ASN A 200 -0.07 -4.37 -29.57
CA ASN A 200 -1.28 -4.24 -30.37
C ASN A 200 -1.49 -5.41 -31.34
N ASP A 201 -0.40 -6.08 -31.77
CA ASP A 201 -0.45 -7.26 -32.63
C ASP A 201 -0.64 -8.60 -31.86
N THR A 202 -0.47 -8.59 -30.53
CA THR A 202 -0.71 -9.80 -29.71
C THR A 202 -2.22 -10.04 -29.56
N LYS A 203 -2.69 -11.30 -29.68
CA LYS A 203 -4.07 -11.68 -29.31
C LYS A 203 -4.35 -11.37 -27.84
N HIS A 204 -5.50 -10.77 -27.53
CA HIS A 204 -5.92 -10.57 -26.14
C HIS A 204 -6.74 -11.77 -25.66
N ARG A 205 -6.34 -12.39 -24.53
CA ARG A 205 -6.95 -13.64 -24.02
C ARG A 205 -8.48 -13.61 -23.96
N THR A 206 -9.05 -12.53 -23.42
CA THR A 206 -10.51 -12.39 -23.26
C THR A 206 -11.25 -12.07 -24.57
N ILE A 207 -10.60 -11.36 -25.48
CA ILE A 207 -11.25 -10.86 -26.71
C ILE A 207 -11.08 -11.88 -27.86
N GLY A 208 -10.08 -12.76 -27.78
CA GLY A 208 -9.84 -13.82 -28.77
C GLY A 208 -9.23 -13.35 -30.09
N ILE A 209 -9.19 -12.03 -30.36
CA ILE A 209 -8.59 -11.41 -31.55
C ILE A 209 -7.44 -10.44 -31.20
N LYS A 210 -6.65 -10.08 -32.21
CA LYS A 210 -5.57 -9.08 -32.09
C LYS A 210 -6.19 -7.70 -31.81
N ARG A 211 -5.61 -6.93 -30.88
CA ARG A 211 -6.14 -5.61 -30.47
C ARG A 211 -6.28 -4.63 -31.64
N ARG A 212 -5.31 -4.68 -32.58
CA ARG A 212 -5.34 -3.89 -33.83
C ARG A 212 -6.57 -4.19 -34.70
N ASN A 213 -7.04 -5.43 -34.70
CA ASN A 213 -8.09 -5.91 -35.61
C ASN A 213 -9.50 -5.82 -35.00
N VAL A 214 -9.63 -5.32 -33.77
CA VAL A 214 -10.94 -5.02 -33.18
C VAL A 214 -11.46 -3.74 -33.83
N THR A 215 -12.44 -3.88 -34.72
CA THR A 215 -13.07 -2.78 -35.48
C THR A 215 -14.46 -2.42 -34.99
N VAL A 216 -15.11 -3.30 -34.22
CA VAL A 216 -16.50 -3.14 -33.79
C VAL A 216 -16.58 -3.28 -32.28
N ASP A 217 -17.40 -2.45 -31.64
CA ASP A 217 -17.87 -2.70 -30.29
C ASP A 217 -18.44 -4.13 -30.27
N PRO A 218 -17.81 -5.09 -29.58
CA PRO A 218 -18.47 -6.36 -29.34
C PRO A 218 -19.68 -6.00 -28.48
N ASN A 219 -20.85 -6.05 -29.14
CA ASN A 219 -22.18 -5.74 -28.63
C ASN A 219 -22.17 -5.63 -27.10
N PRO A 220 -22.36 -4.44 -26.49
CA PRO A 220 -22.49 -4.38 -25.06
C PRO A 220 -23.73 -5.21 -24.75
N LEU A 221 -23.52 -6.44 -24.25
CA LEU A 221 -24.58 -7.20 -23.60
C LEU A 221 -25.13 -6.22 -22.57
N PHE A 222 -26.29 -5.62 -22.88
CA PHE A 222 -26.93 -4.65 -22.01
C PHE A 222 -27.26 -5.41 -20.73
N LYS A 223 -26.32 -5.42 -19.79
CA LYS A 223 -26.50 -6.03 -18.49
C LYS A 223 -27.58 -5.21 -17.81
N CYS A 224 -28.69 -5.83 -17.45
CA CYS A 224 -29.71 -5.16 -16.65
C CYS A 224 -29.11 -4.71 -15.31
N ALA A 225 -29.64 -3.62 -14.74
CA ALA A 225 -29.24 -3.18 -13.41
C ALA A 225 -29.48 -4.29 -12.38
N LYS A 226 -28.43 -4.73 -11.69
CA LYS A 226 -28.50 -5.74 -10.64
C LYS A 226 -29.16 -5.23 -9.36
N PHE A 227 -29.01 -3.94 -9.06
CA PHE A 227 -29.56 -3.31 -7.87
C PHE A 227 -30.67 -2.33 -8.24
N LYS A 228 -31.61 -2.14 -7.31
CA LYS A 228 -32.73 -1.20 -7.41
C LYS A 228 -32.63 -0.19 -6.28
N GLU A 229 -33.31 0.93 -6.44
CA GLU A 229 -33.48 1.94 -5.39
C GLU A 229 -34.05 1.28 -4.13
N GLY A 230 -33.53 1.68 -2.96
CA GLY A 230 -33.88 1.10 -1.66
C GLY A 230 -33.12 -0.19 -1.29
N HIS A 231 -32.35 -0.80 -2.18
CA HIS A 231 -31.51 -1.94 -1.80
C HIS A 231 -30.42 -1.54 -0.80
N ARG A 232 -30.26 -2.33 0.27
CA ARG A 232 -29.15 -2.22 1.23
C ARG A 232 -27.92 -2.95 0.73
N VAL A 233 -26.81 -2.23 0.63
CA VAL A 233 -25.56 -2.69 0.03
C VAL A 233 -24.34 -2.32 0.89
N ARG A 234 -23.28 -3.12 0.79
CA ARG A 234 -21.94 -2.81 1.28
C ARG A 234 -21.05 -2.44 0.10
N VAL A 235 -20.06 -1.58 0.34
CA VAL A 235 -19.13 -1.09 -0.67
C VAL A 235 -17.81 -1.84 -0.55
N SER A 236 -17.13 -2.12 -1.66
CA SER A 236 -15.82 -2.79 -1.63
C SER A 236 -14.77 -1.93 -0.89
N GLU A 237 -14.07 -2.50 0.09
CA GLU A 237 -12.93 -1.85 0.74
C GLU A 237 -11.64 -2.14 -0.03
N SER A 238 -10.87 -1.10 -0.35
CA SER A 238 -9.56 -1.25 -0.95
C SER A 238 -8.54 -1.65 0.10
N LYS A 239 -8.18 -2.93 0.14
CA LYS A 239 -7.11 -3.43 1.01
C LYS A 239 -5.75 -2.87 0.62
N GLN A 240 -4.94 -2.51 1.61
CA GLN A 240 -3.52 -2.26 1.37
C GLN A 240 -2.75 -3.55 1.07
N ILE A 241 -1.62 -3.42 0.39
CA ILE A 241 -0.79 -4.54 -0.12
C ILE A 241 -0.32 -5.48 1.01
N PHE A 242 -0.26 -5.00 2.25
CA PHE A 242 0.19 -5.75 3.44
C PHE A 242 -0.95 -6.13 4.40
N GLU A 243 -2.22 -5.91 4.03
CA GLU A 243 -3.33 -6.32 4.86
C GLU A 243 -3.52 -7.84 4.86
N LYS A 244 -3.90 -8.37 6.02
CA LYS A 244 -4.07 -9.80 6.23
C LYS A 244 -5.24 -10.30 5.38
N GLY A 245 -5.04 -11.41 4.66
CA GLY A 245 -6.02 -11.93 3.71
C GLY A 245 -7.40 -12.26 4.28
N TYR A 246 -7.49 -12.52 5.60
CA TYR A 246 -8.74 -12.83 6.29
C TYR A 246 -9.58 -11.61 6.69
N THR A 247 -9.10 -10.37 6.51
CA THR A 247 -9.95 -9.19 6.75
C THR A 247 -11.10 -9.15 5.73
N PRO A 248 -12.26 -8.56 6.06
CA PRO A 248 -13.34 -8.38 5.10
C PRO A 248 -12.89 -7.57 3.87
N ASN A 249 -13.46 -7.85 2.69
CA ASN A 249 -13.26 -7.04 1.47
C ASN A 249 -14.37 -5.99 1.27
N TRP A 250 -15.31 -5.90 2.21
CA TRP A 250 -16.54 -5.12 2.09
C TRP A 250 -16.69 -4.25 3.33
N SER A 251 -17.26 -3.07 3.16
CA SER A 251 -17.46 -2.07 4.20
C SER A 251 -18.22 -2.64 5.37
N THR A 252 -17.82 -2.23 6.58
CA THR A 252 -18.59 -2.51 7.80
C THR A 252 -19.92 -1.76 7.79
N GLU A 253 -19.92 -0.52 7.28
CA GLU A 253 -21.11 0.31 7.10
C GLU A 253 -22.03 -0.24 5.98
N ILE A 254 -23.33 -0.09 6.17
CA ILE A 254 -24.39 -0.47 5.24
C ILE A 254 -24.99 0.79 4.63
N PHE A 255 -25.01 0.85 3.31
CA PHE A 255 -25.54 1.96 2.54
C PHE A 255 -26.84 1.57 1.85
N THR A 256 -27.63 2.58 1.48
CA THR A 256 -28.86 2.40 0.70
C THR A 256 -28.66 2.95 -0.70
N VAL A 257 -29.08 2.20 -1.72
CA VAL A 257 -29.13 2.71 -3.10
C VAL A 257 -30.18 3.81 -3.19
N ASP A 258 -29.75 5.04 -3.42
CA ASP A 258 -30.64 6.18 -3.55
C ASP A 258 -31.19 6.29 -4.97
N ARG A 259 -30.31 6.22 -5.99
CA ARG A 259 -30.68 6.32 -7.40
C ARG A 259 -29.86 5.39 -8.29
N VAL A 260 -30.48 4.93 -9.38
CA VAL A 260 -29.81 4.14 -10.42
C VAL A 260 -29.72 4.95 -11.71
N HIS A 261 -28.50 5.28 -12.12
CA HIS A 261 -28.24 5.87 -13.42
C HIS A 261 -28.06 4.79 -14.49
N HIS A 262 -28.88 4.86 -15.54
CA HIS A 262 -28.84 4.00 -16.72
C HIS A 262 -27.69 4.36 -17.68
N THR A 263 -26.48 4.48 -17.13
CA THR A 263 -25.24 4.59 -17.90
C THR A 263 -24.74 3.19 -18.27
N SER A 264 -23.82 3.08 -19.23
CA SER A 264 -23.18 1.81 -19.59
C SER A 264 -21.71 1.86 -19.16
N PRO A 265 -21.31 1.17 -18.07
CA PRO A 265 -22.12 0.34 -17.17
C PRO A 265 -22.93 1.15 -16.15
N TYR A 266 -23.96 0.52 -15.58
CA TYR A 266 -24.85 1.14 -14.59
C TYR A 266 -24.06 1.78 -13.44
N THR A 267 -24.49 2.97 -13.05
CA THR A 267 -23.88 3.72 -11.95
C THR A 267 -24.91 3.96 -10.86
N TYR A 268 -24.55 3.64 -9.62
CA TYR A 268 -25.41 3.70 -8.45
C TYR A 268 -24.96 4.85 -7.54
N LEU A 269 -25.92 5.68 -7.12
CA LEU A 269 -25.70 6.67 -6.07
C LEU A 269 -26.19 6.09 -4.75
N LEU A 270 -25.38 6.27 -3.70
CA LEU A 270 -25.65 5.71 -2.39
C LEU A 270 -25.94 6.84 -1.39
N LYS A 271 -26.67 6.50 -0.33
CA LYS A 271 -26.80 7.32 0.87
C LYS A 271 -26.49 6.51 2.13
N ASP A 272 -25.98 7.18 3.14
CA ASP A 272 -25.72 6.60 4.45
C ASP A 272 -27.02 6.33 5.22
N TYR A 273 -26.88 5.84 6.45
CA TYR A 273 -28.02 5.53 7.30
C TYR A 273 -28.80 6.79 7.77
N GLN A 274 -28.19 7.98 7.71
CA GLN A 274 -28.84 9.28 7.97
C GLN A 274 -29.49 9.89 6.72
N ASN A 275 -29.51 9.16 5.60
CA ASN A 275 -29.94 9.64 4.29
C ASN A 275 -29.05 10.75 3.68
N ARG A 276 -27.81 10.92 4.15
CA ARG A 276 -26.85 11.83 3.51
C ARG A 276 -26.26 11.15 2.26
N PRO A 277 -26.21 11.84 1.12
CA PRO A 277 -25.67 11.27 -0.11
C PRO A 277 -24.16 11.04 0.01
N ILE A 278 -23.71 9.88 -0.45
CA ILE A 278 -22.29 9.54 -0.55
C ILE A 278 -21.74 10.13 -1.85
N ALA A 279 -20.60 10.80 -1.77
CA ALA A 279 -19.96 11.39 -2.93
C ALA A 279 -19.43 10.31 -3.87
N GLY A 280 -19.79 10.42 -5.16
CA GLY A 280 -19.32 9.53 -6.22
C GLY A 280 -20.37 8.50 -6.65
N GLY A 281 -20.19 7.98 -7.87
CA GLY A 281 -21.03 6.94 -8.44
C GLY A 281 -20.31 5.59 -8.44
N PHE A 282 -20.99 4.58 -7.91
CA PHE A 282 -20.46 3.23 -7.74
C PHE A 282 -20.92 2.32 -8.88
N HIS A 283 -20.07 1.39 -9.30
CA HIS A 283 -20.45 0.34 -10.24
C HIS A 283 -20.93 -0.93 -9.53
N GLU A 284 -21.57 -1.81 -10.29
CA GLU A 284 -22.09 -3.08 -9.78
C GLU A 284 -21.03 -3.91 -9.03
N GLU A 285 -19.80 -3.92 -9.53
CA GLU A 285 -18.70 -4.71 -8.94
C GLU A 285 -18.21 -4.16 -7.60
N GLU A 286 -18.51 -2.89 -7.31
CA GLU A 286 -18.15 -2.21 -6.07
C GLU A 286 -19.21 -2.41 -4.98
N LEU A 287 -20.31 -3.10 -5.29
CA LEU A 287 -21.48 -3.25 -4.42
C LEU A 287 -21.82 -4.71 -4.14
N GLN A 288 -22.16 -4.99 -2.88
CA GLN A 288 -22.70 -6.28 -2.46
C GLN A 288 -24.00 -6.09 -1.70
N LYS A 289 -25.09 -6.75 -2.11
CA LYS A 289 -26.34 -6.74 -1.34
C LYS A 289 -26.12 -7.42 0.01
N THR A 290 -26.45 -6.75 1.11
CA THR A 290 -26.31 -7.35 2.44
C THR A 290 -27.47 -8.32 2.70
N LYS A 291 -27.18 -9.46 3.32
CA LYS A 291 -28.21 -10.40 3.81
C LYS A 291 -28.80 -9.95 5.15
N CYS A 292 -28.00 -9.22 5.93
CA CYS A 292 -28.34 -8.73 7.25
C CYS A 292 -28.34 -7.19 7.20
N PRO A 293 -29.46 -6.56 6.83
CA PRO A 293 -29.55 -5.10 6.71
C PRO A 293 -29.50 -4.39 8.06
N ASP A 294 -30.03 -5.02 9.12
CA ASP A 294 -30.27 -4.36 10.41
C ASP A 294 -29.22 -4.72 11.47
N VAL A 295 -28.10 -5.32 11.06
CA VAL A 295 -27.05 -5.78 11.97
C VAL A 295 -25.84 -4.87 11.85
N TYR A 296 -25.50 -4.22 12.97
CA TYR A 296 -24.35 -3.33 13.11
C TYR A 296 -23.36 -3.90 14.14
N LEU A 297 -22.06 -3.72 13.87
CA LEU A 297 -21.02 -4.23 14.77
C LEU A 297 -20.78 -3.26 15.93
N ILE A 298 -20.58 -3.80 17.11
CA ILE A 298 -20.24 -3.03 18.31
C ILE A 298 -18.71 -2.93 18.39
N GLU A 299 -18.17 -1.71 18.52
CA GLU A 299 -16.75 -1.48 18.79
C GLU A 299 -16.43 -1.83 20.25
N LYS A 300 -17.21 -1.27 21.18
CA LYS A 300 -17.08 -1.54 22.61
C LYS A 300 -18.34 -1.23 23.38
N VAL A 301 -18.53 -1.92 24.50
CA VAL A 301 -19.51 -1.57 25.52
C VAL A 301 -18.90 -0.49 26.42
N VAL A 302 -19.54 0.67 26.50
CA VAL A 302 -19.06 1.82 27.28
C VAL A 302 -19.64 1.80 28.70
N LYS A 303 -20.94 1.49 28.85
CA LYS A 303 -21.60 1.38 30.16
C LYS A 303 -22.56 0.19 30.18
N LYS A 304 -22.82 -0.35 31.38
CA LYS A 304 -23.81 -1.40 31.62
C LYS A 304 -24.77 -0.94 32.70
N ARG A 305 -26.08 -1.12 32.47
CA ARG A 305 -27.13 -0.82 33.46
C ARG A 305 -28.20 -1.89 33.38
N CYS A 306 -28.28 -2.73 34.42
CA CYS A 306 -29.23 -3.85 34.50
C CYS A 306 -29.18 -4.72 33.22
N ASN A 307 -30.26 -4.72 32.43
CA ASN A 307 -30.41 -5.47 31.17
C ASN A 307 -30.06 -4.67 29.91
N ASN A 308 -29.56 -3.43 30.03
CA ASN A 308 -29.20 -2.60 28.89
C ASN A 308 -27.69 -2.30 28.86
N TYR A 309 -27.16 -2.18 27.65
CA TYR A 309 -25.77 -1.86 27.38
C TYR A 309 -25.70 -0.56 26.57
N TYR A 310 -24.88 0.39 27.02
CA TYR A 310 -24.55 1.58 26.25
C TYR A 310 -23.35 1.28 25.37
N VAL A 311 -23.55 1.21 24.07
CA VAL A 311 -22.55 0.71 23.12
C VAL A 311 -22.01 1.83 22.25
N LYS A 312 -20.74 1.71 21.91
CA LYS A 312 -20.11 2.44 20.80
C LYS A 312 -20.14 1.54 19.57
N TRP A 313 -20.80 2.01 18.53
CA TRP A 313 -20.91 1.28 17.26
C TRP A 313 -19.64 1.42 16.44
N LEU A 314 -19.22 0.33 15.80
CA LEU A 314 -18.03 0.31 14.95
C LEU A 314 -18.25 1.19 13.71
N VAL A 315 -17.25 2.00 13.35
CA VAL A 315 -17.25 3.01 12.25
C VAL A 315 -17.99 4.31 12.56
N PHE A 316 -18.91 4.33 13.53
CA PHE A 316 -19.66 5.54 13.89
C PHE A 316 -18.95 6.39 14.94
N ASP A 317 -19.21 7.70 14.90
CA ASP A 317 -18.73 8.62 15.95
C ASP A 317 -19.56 8.47 17.24
N ASP A 318 -19.10 9.13 18.31
CA ASP A 318 -19.72 9.02 19.63
C ASP A 318 -21.14 9.59 19.70
N THR A 319 -21.60 10.33 18.69
CA THR A 319 -22.98 10.86 18.63
C THR A 319 -24.01 9.76 18.38
N HIS A 320 -23.57 8.60 17.88
CA HIS A 320 -24.40 7.45 17.57
C HIS A 320 -24.51 6.47 18.72
N ASN A 321 -23.79 6.70 19.82
CA ASN A 321 -23.79 5.80 20.95
C ASN A 321 -25.20 5.68 21.55
N SER A 322 -25.66 4.45 21.75
CA SER A 322 -27.04 4.19 22.14
C SER A 322 -27.13 3.06 23.16
N TRP A 323 -28.24 3.02 23.89
CA TRP A 323 -28.59 1.89 24.75
C TRP A 323 -29.25 0.80 23.92
N ILE A 324 -28.79 -0.44 24.07
CA ILE A 324 -29.40 -1.63 23.49
C ILE A 324 -29.78 -2.63 24.58
N SER A 325 -30.79 -3.45 24.33
CA SER A 325 -31.17 -4.53 25.22
C SER A 325 -30.14 -5.66 25.18
N LYS A 326 -29.99 -6.38 26.28
CA LYS A 326 -29.20 -7.63 26.35
C LYS A 326 -29.67 -8.67 25.31
N ASN A 327 -30.94 -8.64 24.92
CA ASN A 327 -31.49 -9.57 23.93
C ASN A 327 -31.14 -9.19 22.49
N ASP A 328 -30.71 -7.94 22.25
CA ASP A 328 -30.32 -7.43 20.93
C ASP A 328 -28.79 -7.48 20.72
N LEU A 329 -28.06 -7.96 21.74
CA LEU A 329 -26.60 -8.18 21.74
C LEU A 329 -26.29 -9.59 21.28
#